data_AF-A0A067MN19-F1
#
_entry.id   AF-A0A067MN19-F1
#
_cell.length_a   1.000
_cell.length_b   1.000
_cell.length_c   1.000
_cell.angle_alpha   90.00
_cell.angle_beta   90.00
_cell.angle_gamma   90.00
#
_symmetry.space_group_name_H-M   'P 1'
#
loop_
_entity.id
_entity.type
_entity.pdbx_description
1 polymer ?
#
loop_
_entity_poly.entity_id
_entity_poly.type
_entity_poly.pdbx_seq_one_letter_code
_entity_poly.pdbx_strand_id
1 'polypeptide(L)'
;MRPSPIYLPVWDDGKEGTSAPYQPRSKPRASSLIAFSFISIIIGSFLYYQHSILVASYIPRIPFMSAHSQHSAAGWHARSPLHPSGASFVPTREALVSGCLYSTPVDPSGLAAALFKPDVAVDGQGRVLQLSQADFAALEALGRASVADDIPSPGGFRNQWRIKHPRTSRPISWLRTADRDSIKDVSVYGWDKTNLLLERRVGELDRLPDVLHSTFGVFLEGREGLEGGGEVNSRVVEAVAAVVEAD
;
A
#
# COMPACT_ATOMS: atom_id res chain seq x y z
N MET A 1 28.81 19.49 29.06
CA MET A 1 28.97 19.85 27.63
C MET A 1 28.85 21.36 27.52
N ARG A 2 29.86 22.03 26.97
CA ARG A 2 29.85 23.49 26.73
C ARG A 2 29.24 23.76 25.33
N PRO A 3 28.37 24.77 25.16
CA PRO A 3 27.90 25.16 23.83
C PRO A 3 28.99 25.92 23.07
N SER A 4 29.13 25.62 21.78
CA SER A 4 30.08 26.30 20.88
C SER A 4 29.46 27.56 20.26
N PRO A 5 30.24 28.63 19.98
CA PRO A 5 29.73 29.87 19.44
C PRO A 5 29.57 29.83 17.91
N ILE A 6 28.54 30.52 17.42
CA ILE A 6 28.23 30.72 16.00
C ILE A 6 29.05 31.91 15.48
N TYR A 7 29.78 31.71 14.38
CA TYR A 7 30.50 32.76 13.65
C TYR A 7 29.68 33.23 12.44
N LEU A 8 29.54 34.54 12.26
CA LEU A 8 28.99 35.17 11.04
C LEU A 8 30.14 35.82 10.24
N PRO A 9 30.13 35.72 8.89
CA PRO A 9 31.16 36.34 8.06
C PRO A 9 30.91 37.83 7.83
N VAL A 10 31.98 38.61 8.00
CA VAL A 10 32.12 40.03 7.66
C VAL A 10 32.41 40.15 6.17
N TRP A 11 31.67 41.01 5.47
CA TRP A 11 31.94 41.39 4.09
C TRP A 11 32.84 42.63 4.08
N ASP A 12 33.96 42.52 3.36
CA ASP A 12 35.00 43.53 3.18
C ASP A 12 34.72 44.31 1.89
N ASP A 13 34.46 45.61 2.03
CA ASP A 13 34.25 46.53 0.92
C ASP A 13 35.57 47.18 0.53
N GLY A 14 35.97 46.95 -0.72
CA GLY A 14 36.71 47.94 -1.48
C GLY A 14 38.01 47.46 -2.07
N LYS A 15 38.10 47.57 -3.41
CA LYS A 15 39.25 48.19 -4.07
C LYS A 15 38.82 48.91 -5.35
N GLU A 16 39.07 50.21 -5.35
CA GLU A 16 39.14 51.10 -6.50
C GLU A 16 40.34 50.72 -7.39
N GLY A 17 40.19 50.85 -8.71
CA GLY A 17 41.25 50.56 -9.67
C GLY A 17 40.97 51.10 -11.08
N THR A 18 41.41 52.34 -11.29
CA THR A 18 42.10 52.85 -12.50
C THR A 18 41.39 52.74 -13.86
N SER A 19 40.82 53.86 -14.29
CA SER A 19 40.23 54.07 -15.62
C SER A 19 41.29 54.31 -16.70
N ALA A 20 41.25 53.49 -17.76
CA ALA A 20 41.99 53.68 -19.00
C ALA A 20 41.21 54.58 -19.99
N PRO A 21 41.89 55.32 -20.89
CA PRO A 21 41.24 56.25 -21.81
C PRO A 21 40.40 55.53 -22.87
N TYR A 22 39.17 56.04 -23.01
CA TYR A 22 38.11 55.57 -23.89
C TYR A 22 38.49 55.71 -25.38
N GLN A 23 38.57 54.59 -26.09
CA GLN A 23 38.64 54.53 -27.55
C GLN A 23 37.22 54.34 -28.12
N PRO A 24 36.69 55.23 -28.98
CA PRO A 24 35.38 55.05 -29.59
C PRO A 24 35.40 53.91 -30.61
N ARG A 25 35.01 52.72 -30.15
CA ARG A 25 34.81 51.52 -30.98
C ARG A 25 33.50 51.68 -31.76
N SER A 26 33.59 51.65 -33.08
CA SER A 26 32.46 51.72 -34.01
C SER A 26 31.36 50.73 -33.61
N LYS A 27 30.17 51.24 -33.29
CA LYS A 27 29.02 50.43 -32.89
C LYS A 27 28.60 49.51 -34.04
N PRO A 28 28.69 48.18 -33.91
CA PRO A 28 27.96 47.30 -34.81
C PRO A 28 26.47 47.61 -34.66
N ARG A 29 25.76 47.72 -35.79
CA ARG A 29 24.33 48.04 -35.85
C ARG A 29 23.54 47.07 -34.96
N ALA A 30 23.08 47.56 -33.81
CA ALA A 30 22.36 46.80 -32.77
C ALA A 30 21.06 46.14 -33.26
N SER A 31 20.59 46.49 -34.46
CA SER A 31 19.42 45.91 -35.10
C SER A 31 19.57 44.42 -35.44
N SER A 32 20.80 43.91 -35.60
CA SER A 32 21.00 42.51 -36.00
C SER A 32 21.01 41.51 -34.84
N LEU A 33 21.37 41.92 -33.62
CA LEU A 33 21.50 40.97 -32.49
C LEU A 33 20.16 40.61 -31.83
N ILE A 34 19.18 41.52 -31.87
CA ILE A 34 17.86 41.28 -31.26
C ILE A 34 17.06 40.25 -32.07
N ALA A 35 17.18 40.25 -33.40
CA ALA A 35 16.44 39.32 -34.26
C ALA A 35 16.85 37.85 -34.05
N PHE A 36 18.12 37.56 -33.77
CA PHE A 36 18.58 36.18 -33.55
C PHE A 36 18.10 35.58 -32.23
N SER A 37 17.91 36.39 -31.17
CA SER A 37 17.40 35.90 -29.88
C SER A 37 15.93 35.48 -29.92
N PHE A 38 15.07 36.20 -30.64
CA PHE A 38 13.67 35.81 -30.76
C PHE A 38 13.48 34.51 -31.55
N ILE A 39 14.26 34.32 -32.61
CA ILE A 39 14.19 33.11 -33.44
C ILE A 39 14.63 31.88 -32.63
N SER A 40 15.68 32.00 -31.81
CA SER A 40 16.18 30.87 -31.00
C SER A 40 15.22 30.49 -29.87
N ILE A 41 14.50 31.44 -29.25
CA ILE A 41 13.44 31.13 -28.27
C ILE A 41 12.28 30.39 -28.94
N ILE A 42 11.81 30.85 -30.11
CA ILE A 42 10.69 30.20 -30.83
C ILE A 42 11.05 28.78 -31.24
N ILE A 43 12.26 28.56 -31.78
CA ILE A 43 12.73 27.23 -32.17
C ILE A 43 12.85 26.32 -30.93
N GLY A 44 13.42 26.81 -29.83
CA GLY A 44 13.53 26.06 -28.58
C GLY A 44 12.16 25.65 -28.02
N SER A 45 11.19 26.57 -27.98
CA SER A 45 9.83 26.27 -27.53
C SER A 45 9.10 25.28 -28.46
N PHE A 46 9.29 25.40 -29.77
CA PHE A 46 8.70 24.46 -30.73
C PHE A 46 9.28 23.05 -30.58
N LEU A 47 10.60 22.92 -30.44
CA LEU A 47 11.26 21.63 -30.22
C LEU A 47 10.86 21.00 -28.88
N TYR A 48 10.73 21.80 -27.81
CA TYR A 48 10.22 21.32 -26.52
C TYR A 48 8.78 20.81 -26.61
N TYR A 49 7.92 21.52 -27.35
CA TYR A 49 6.52 21.12 -27.54
C TYR A 49 6.40 19.85 -28.39
N GLN A 50 7.18 19.74 -29.47
CA GLN A 50 7.26 18.52 -30.29
C GLN A 50 7.79 17.33 -29.48
N HIS A 51 8.80 17.55 -28.61
CA HIS A 51 9.32 16.48 -27.75
C HIS A 51 8.30 16.04 -26.70
N SER A 52 7.53 16.98 -26.13
CA SER A 52 6.46 16.67 -25.17
C SER A 52 5.31 15.87 -25.82
N ILE A 53 4.93 16.19 -27.06
CA ILE A 53 3.94 15.41 -27.83
C ILE A 53 4.48 14.02 -28.15
N LEU A 54 5.74 13.91 -28.58
CA LEU A 54 6.34 12.62 -28.90
C LEU A 54 6.48 11.73 -27.66
N VAL A 55 6.93 12.26 -26.52
CA VAL A 55 6.99 11.52 -25.25
C VAL A 55 5.58 11.11 -24.78
N ALA A 56 4.58 11.96 -24.93
CA ALA A 56 3.19 11.61 -24.62
C ALA A 56 2.64 10.50 -25.54
N SER A 57 3.09 10.42 -26.79
CA SER A 57 2.70 9.38 -27.75
C SER A 57 3.50 8.08 -27.67
N TYR A 58 4.66 8.10 -27.01
CA TYR A 58 5.54 6.94 -26.81
C TYR A 58 5.38 6.26 -25.46
N ILE A 59 4.49 6.76 -24.59
CA ILE A 59 3.94 5.89 -23.55
C ILE A 59 3.13 4.85 -24.31
N PRO A 60 3.56 3.58 -24.40
CA PRO A 60 2.70 2.56 -24.94
C PRO A 60 1.40 2.65 -24.13
N ARG A 61 0.28 2.99 -24.80
CA ARG A 61 -1.02 2.55 -24.34
C ARG A 61 -0.94 1.03 -24.39
N ILE A 62 -0.37 0.44 -23.35
CA ILE A 62 -0.57 -0.95 -23.03
C ILE A 62 -2.09 -1.03 -22.99
N PRO A 63 -2.74 -1.75 -23.91
CA PRO A 63 -4.15 -2.01 -23.75
C PRO A 63 -4.22 -2.68 -22.38
N PHE A 64 -4.80 -1.98 -21.41
CA PHE A 64 -5.22 -2.55 -20.15
C PHE A 64 -6.41 -3.45 -20.52
N MET A 65 -6.13 -4.51 -21.27
CA MET A 65 -6.95 -5.70 -21.38
C MET A 65 -6.85 -6.39 -20.02
N SER A 66 -7.38 -5.71 -19.00
CA SER A 66 -7.87 -6.37 -17.79
C SER A 66 -9.21 -6.99 -18.14
N ALA A 67 -9.19 -7.94 -19.07
CA ALA A 67 -10.03 -9.11 -18.94
C ALA A 67 -9.35 -10.07 -17.95
N HIS A 68 -8.98 -9.54 -16.77
CA HIS A 68 -8.93 -10.39 -15.60
C HIS A 68 -10.39 -10.74 -15.39
N SER A 69 -10.78 -11.95 -15.82
CA SER A 69 -11.98 -12.60 -15.30
C SER A 69 -11.96 -12.32 -13.81
N GLN A 70 -12.88 -11.48 -13.33
CA GLN A 70 -13.00 -11.12 -11.91
C GLN A 70 -13.47 -12.39 -11.20
N HIS A 71 -12.56 -13.34 -11.05
CA HIS A 71 -12.80 -14.53 -10.26
C HIS A 71 -12.92 -14.01 -8.83
N SER A 72 -14.14 -14.04 -8.31
CA SER A 72 -14.40 -13.59 -6.96
C SER A 72 -13.61 -14.46 -6.00
N ALA A 73 -12.77 -13.83 -5.17
CA ALA A 73 -12.09 -14.52 -4.08
C ALA A 73 -13.08 -15.06 -3.03
N ALA A 74 -14.33 -14.60 -3.03
CA ALA A 74 -15.34 -15.07 -2.11
C ALA A 74 -15.61 -16.58 -2.28
N GLY A 75 -15.81 -17.27 -1.16
CA GLY A 75 -15.99 -18.71 -1.07
C GLY A 75 -14.72 -19.52 -1.34
N TRP A 76 -13.54 -18.90 -1.33
CA TRP A 76 -12.27 -19.61 -1.51
C TRP A 76 -12.12 -20.71 -0.46
N HIS A 77 -12.53 -20.43 0.79
CA HIS A 77 -12.36 -21.33 1.92
C HIS A 77 -13.12 -22.64 1.73
N ALA A 78 -14.39 -22.56 1.34
CA ALA A 78 -15.24 -23.72 1.11
C ALA A 78 -14.83 -24.57 -0.11
N ARG A 79 -14.18 -23.96 -1.12
CA ARG A 79 -13.77 -24.66 -2.35
C ARG A 79 -12.36 -25.25 -2.28
N SER A 80 -11.53 -24.78 -1.37
CA SER A 80 -10.11 -25.17 -1.31
C SER A 80 -9.93 -26.51 -0.61
N PRO A 81 -9.31 -27.51 -1.26
CA PRO A 81 -9.01 -28.78 -0.60
C PRO A 81 -7.89 -28.64 0.42
N LEU A 82 -7.78 -29.61 1.33
CA LEU A 82 -6.63 -29.72 2.22
C LEU A 82 -5.34 -29.89 1.41
N HIS A 83 -4.28 -29.20 1.81
CA HIS A 83 -2.97 -29.29 1.20
C HIS A 83 -2.38 -30.71 1.44
N PRO A 84 -1.89 -31.43 0.41
CA PRO A 84 -1.39 -32.80 0.54
C PRO A 84 -0.28 -32.98 1.59
N SER A 85 0.53 -31.94 1.78
CA SER A 85 1.62 -31.91 2.77
C SER A 85 1.32 -30.98 3.96
N GLY A 86 0.05 -30.76 4.28
CA GLY A 86 -0.36 -29.85 5.35
C GLY A 86 0.23 -30.17 6.72
N ALA A 87 0.44 -31.46 7.04
CA ALA A 87 1.03 -31.89 8.30
C ALA A 87 2.50 -31.51 8.48
N SER A 88 3.23 -31.29 7.38
CA SER A 88 4.65 -30.88 7.39
C SER A 88 4.83 -29.41 7.03
N PHE A 89 3.75 -28.63 6.96
CA PHE A 89 3.81 -27.21 6.63
C PHE A 89 4.54 -26.45 7.75
N VAL A 90 5.52 -25.63 7.35
CA VAL A 90 6.26 -24.74 8.25
C VAL A 90 6.12 -23.33 7.69
N PRO A 91 5.38 -22.43 8.36
CA PRO A 91 5.25 -21.06 7.87
C PRO A 91 6.59 -20.33 7.97
N THR A 92 6.92 -19.55 6.95
CA THR A 92 8.11 -18.68 6.95
C THR A 92 7.72 -17.26 6.60
N ARG A 93 8.53 -16.31 7.06
CA ARG A 93 8.29 -14.89 6.82
C ARG A 93 8.43 -14.53 5.35
N GLU A 94 9.38 -15.16 4.65
CA GLU A 94 9.68 -14.91 3.25
C GLU A 94 8.56 -15.42 2.32
N ALA A 95 7.81 -16.44 2.76
CA ALA A 95 6.68 -16.97 2.02
C ALA A 95 5.37 -16.20 2.30
N LEU A 96 5.29 -15.44 3.39
CA LEU A 96 4.07 -14.71 3.76
C LEU A 96 3.70 -13.69 2.69
N VAL A 97 2.45 -13.72 2.26
CA VAL A 97 1.85 -12.74 1.34
C VAL A 97 0.93 -11.80 2.09
N SER A 98 -0.01 -12.36 2.85
CA SER A 98 -0.92 -11.58 3.70
C SER A 98 -1.40 -12.43 4.87
N GLY A 99 -1.65 -11.81 6.02
CA GLY A 99 -2.22 -12.45 7.20
C GLY A 99 -3.31 -11.59 7.80
N CYS A 100 -4.45 -12.19 8.12
CA CYS A 100 -5.55 -11.57 8.83
C CYS A 100 -5.70 -12.20 10.21
N LEU A 101 -5.60 -11.37 11.24
CA LEU A 101 -5.88 -11.72 12.63
C LEU A 101 -7.23 -11.12 13.04
N TYR A 102 -7.90 -11.78 13.98
CA TYR A 102 -9.18 -11.44 14.54
C TYR A 102 -9.05 -11.41 16.05
N SER A 103 -8.90 -10.20 16.58
CA SER A 103 -8.63 -9.94 17.99
C SER A 103 -9.93 -9.72 18.75
N THR A 104 -10.11 -10.46 19.84
CA THR A 104 -11.17 -10.31 20.82
C THR A 104 -10.58 -10.22 22.22
N PRO A 105 -11.35 -9.80 23.25
CA PRO A 105 -10.83 -9.78 24.62
C PRO A 105 -10.37 -11.15 25.16
N VAL A 106 -10.93 -12.25 24.65
CA VAL A 106 -10.61 -13.62 25.09
C VAL A 106 -9.54 -14.30 24.23
N ASP A 107 -9.34 -13.80 23.00
CA ASP A 107 -8.40 -14.31 22.01
C ASP A 107 -7.80 -13.12 21.25
N PRO A 108 -6.71 -12.52 21.78
CA PRO A 108 -6.17 -11.27 21.24
C PRO A 108 -5.43 -11.45 19.90
N SER A 109 -5.02 -12.67 19.57
CA SER A 109 -4.21 -13.00 18.37
C SER A 109 -4.84 -14.13 17.54
N GLY A 110 -6.17 -14.24 17.56
CA GLY A 110 -6.89 -15.28 16.84
C GLY A 110 -6.65 -15.22 15.35
N LEU A 111 -6.09 -16.26 14.75
CA LEU A 111 -5.91 -16.32 13.30
C LEU A 111 -7.28 -16.36 12.59
N ALA A 112 -7.43 -15.56 11.53
CA ALA A 112 -8.56 -15.68 10.61
C ALA A 112 -8.15 -16.44 9.35
N ALA A 113 -7.14 -15.93 8.65
CA ALA A 113 -6.53 -16.58 7.51
C ALA A 113 -5.13 -16.02 7.25
N ALA A 114 -4.24 -16.80 6.67
CA ALA A 114 -2.96 -16.33 6.16
C ALA A 114 -2.64 -16.99 4.81
N LEU A 115 -1.96 -16.25 3.93
CA LEU A 115 -1.59 -16.65 2.59
C LEU A 115 -0.08 -16.76 2.49
N PHE A 116 0.39 -17.86 1.92
CA PHE A 116 1.79 -18.16 1.71
C PHE A 116 2.04 -18.57 0.27
N LYS A 117 3.17 -18.15 -0.29
CA LYS A 117 3.63 -18.61 -1.60
C LYS A 117 3.91 -20.12 -1.57
N PRO A 118 3.68 -20.83 -2.70
CA PRO A 118 3.17 -20.30 -3.97
C PRO A 118 1.64 -20.11 -4.00
N ASP A 119 0.87 -20.94 -3.30
CA ASP A 119 -0.60 -20.98 -3.38
C ASP A 119 -1.24 -21.67 -2.16
N VAL A 120 -0.67 -21.41 -0.97
CA VAL A 120 -1.09 -22.02 0.29
C VAL A 120 -1.88 -21.01 1.11
N ALA A 121 -2.99 -21.46 1.70
CA ALA A 121 -3.67 -20.72 2.76
C ALA A 121 -3.67 -21.51 4.07
N VAL A 122 -3.62 -20.81 5.20
CA VAL A 122 -3.86 -21.39 6.52
C VAL A 122 -5.05 -20.67 7.13
N ASP A 123 -6.05 -21.41 7.55
CA ASP A 123 -7.27 -20.85 8.14
C ASP A 123 -7.20 -20.73 9.66
N GLY A 124 -8.24 -20.20 10.29
CA GLY A 124 -8.29 -19.98 11.73
C GLY A 124 -8.30 -21.25 12.59
N GLN A 125 -8.55 -22.43 11.99
CA GLN A 125 -8.43 -23.73 12.66
C GLN A 125 -7.04 -24.34 12.51
N GLY A 126 -6.14 -23.71 11.75
CA GLY A 126 -4.81 -24.24 11.42
C GLY A 126 -4.86 -25.30 10.32
N ARG A 127 -5.94 -25.37 9.53
CA ARG A 127 -5.98 -26.22 8.33
C ARG A 127 -5.15 -25.55 7.25
N VAL A 128 -4.24 -26.32 6.67
CA VAL A 128 -3.44 -25.89 5.52
C VAL A 128 -4.20 -26.29 4.26
N LEU A 129 -4.57 -25.29 3.47
CA LEU A 129 -5.42 -25.40 2.29
C LEU A 129 -4.59 -25.11 1.03
N GLN A 130 -4.87 -25.87 -0.03
CA GLN A 130 -4.31 -25.65 -1.35
C GLN A 130 -5.26 -24.76 -2.15
N LEU A 131 -4.83 -23.55 -2.49
CA LEU A 131 -5.64 -22.63 -3.28
C LEU A 131 -5.53 -22.94 -4.78
N SER A 132 -6.58 -22.60 -5.53
CA SER A 132 -6.45 -22.48 -6.97
C SER A 132 -5.60 -21.24 -7.30
N GLN A 133 -4.88 -21.27 -8.43
CA GLN A 133 -4.10 -20.11 -8.87
C GLN A 133 -4.97 -18.84 -9.00
N ALA A 134 -6.23 -19.00 -9.43
CA ALA A 134 -7.18 -17.90 -9.57
C ALA A 134 -7.58 -17.31 -8.21
N ASP A 135 -7.92 -18.15 -7.22
CA ASP A 135 -8.28 -17.67 -5.88
C ASP A 135 -7.07 -17.03 -5.19
N PHE A 136 -5.87 -17.63 -5.31
CA PHE A 136 -4.65 -17.06 -4.73
C PHE A 136 -4.33 -15.67 -5.30
N ALA A 137 -4.37 -15.52 -6.63
CA ALA A 137 -4.13 -14.23 -7.27
C ALA A 137 -5.18 -13.18 -6.87
N ALA A 138 -6.45 -13.57 -6.76
CA ALA A 138 -7.53 -12.67 -6.35
C ALA A 138 -7.38 -12.23 -4.88
N LEU A 139 -7.03 -13.14 -3.99
CA LEU A 139 -6.77 -12.86 -2.57
C LEU A 139 -5.54 -11.96 -2.37
N GLU A 140 -4.44 -12.24 -3.08
CA GLU A 140 -3.24 -11.39 -3.08
C GLU A 140 -3.56 -9.98 -3.60
N ALA A 141 -4.35 -9.87 -4.68
CA ALA A 141 -4.75 -8.58 -5.22
C ALA A 141 -5.61 -7.78 -4.23
N LEU A 142 -6.55 -8.43 -3.53
CA LEU A 142 -7.34 -7.80 -2.46
C LEU A 142 -6.47 -7.33 -1.29
N GLY A 143 -5.53 -8.15 -0.84
CA GLY A 143 -4.58 -7.80 0.22
C GLY A 143 -3.74 -6.57 -0.13
N ARG A 144 -3.19 -6.53 -1.35
CA ARG A 144 -2.43 -5.38 -1.87
C ARG A 144 -3.28 -4.12 -2.03
N ALA A 145 -4.48 -4.26 -2.60
CA ALA A 145 -5.39 -3.13 -2.79
C ALA A 145 -5.83 -2.51 -1.46
N SER A 146 -5.90 -3.29 -0.38
CA SER A 146 -6.33 -2.82 0.96
C SER A 146 -5.29 -1.98 1.69
N VAL A 147 -4.05 -1.98 1.22
CA VAL A 147 -2.93 -1.20 1.79
C VAL A 147 -2.34 -0.24 0.76
N ALA A 148 -3.10 0.07 -0.29
CA ALA A 148 -2.70 1.00 -1.33
C ALA A 148 -2.64 2.44 -0.78
N ASP A 149 -1.70 3.23 -1.31
CA ASP A 149 -1.38 4.56 -0.77
C ASP A 149 -2.49 5.61 -1.05
N ASP A 150 -3.43 5.29 -1.94
CA ASP A 150 -4.61 6.11 -2.24
C ASP A 150 -5.75 5.94 -1.21
N ILE A 151 -5.67 4.91 -0.36
CA ILE A 151 -6.58 4.74 0.78
C ILE A 151 -6.12 5.66 1.91
N PRO A 152 -6.94 6.64 2.36
CA PRO A 152 -6.52 7.56 3.40
C PRO A 152 -6.31 6.81 4.72
N SER A 153 -5.22 7.10 5.43
CA SER A 153 -4.99 6.48 6.73
C SER A 153 -5.92 7.12 7.79
N PRO A 154 -6.66 6.32 8.58
CA PRO A 154 -7.40 6.83 9.74
C PRO A 154 -6.46 7.24 10.90
N GLY A 155 -5.16 6.93 10.79
CA GLY A 155 -4.19 7.09 11.86
C GLY A 155 -4.46 6.16 13.05
N GLY A 156 -3.89 6.51 14.21
CA GLY A 156 -4.07 5.76 15.45
C GLY A 156 -3.36 4.41 15.48
N PHE A 157 -3.79 3.55 16.40
CA PHE A 157 -3.22 2.21 16.56
C PHE A 157 -3.51 1.34 15.32
N ARG A 158 -2.45 0.90 14.62
CA ARG A 158 -2.51 -0.02 13.47
C ARG A 158 -3.48 0.41 12.36
N ASN A 159 -3.51 1.70 12.01
CA ASN A 159 -4.37 2.24 10.94
C ASN A 159 -5.83 1.76 11.04
N GLN A 160 -6.41 1.88 12.23
CA GLN A 160 -7.71 1.28 12.54
C GLN A 160 -8.89 2.12 12.06
N TRP A 161 -9.66 1.53 11.15
CA TRP A 161 -10.99 1.99 10.75
C TRP A 161 -12.02 1.53 11.78
N ARG A 162 -12.90 2.43 12.23
CA ARG A 162 -13.91 2.11 13.26
C ARG A 162 -15.30 2.23 12.68
N ILE A 163 -16.01 1.10 12.59
CA ILE A 163 -17.42 1.10 12.18
C ILE A 163 -18.27 1.60 13.35
N LYS A 164 -19.29 2.41 13.06
CA LYS A 164 -20.23 2.94 14.05
C LYS A 164 -21.15 1.83 14.55
N HIS A 165 -21.08 1.53 15.84
CA HIS A 165 -21.91 0.53 16.52
C HIS A 165 -22.66 1.14 17.72
N PRO A 166 -23.82 0.59 18.11
CA PRO A 166 -24.53 1.02 19.32
C PRO A 166 -23.86 0.58 20.62
N ARG A 167 -22.92 -0.38 20.56
CA ARG A 167 -22.20 -0.92 21.72
C ARG A 167 -20.69 -0.94 21.45
N THR A 168 -19.91 -0.84 22.51
CA THR A 168 -18.45 -0.99 22.50
C THR A 168 -18.05 -2.48 22.56
N SER A 169 -16.74 -2.73 22.70
CA SER A 169 -16.16 -4.09 22.84
C SER A 169 -16.38 -5.02 21.65
N ARG A 170 -16.31 -4.47 20.43
CA ARG A 170 -16.31 -5.26 19.20
C ARG A 170 -14.91 -5.82 18.89
N PRO A 171 -14.85 -6.95 18.17
CA PRO A 171 -13.61 -7.51 17.65
C PRO A 171 -12.86 -6.54 16.72
N ILE A 172 -11.55 -6.72 16.62
CA ILE A 172 -10.69 -6.00 15.67
C ILE A 172 -10.19 -7.03 14.65
N SER A 173 -10.49 -6.81 13.38
CA SER A 173 -9.84 -7.56 12.30
C SER A 173 -8.62 -6.76 11.83
N TRP A 174 -7.45 -7.39 11.78
CA TRP A 174 -6.19 -6.76 11.41
C TRP A 174 -5.57 -7.54 10.26
N LEU A 175 -5.41 -6.87 9.12
CA LEU A 175 -4.77 -7.40 7.94
C LEU A 175 -3.36 -6.83 7.83
N ARG A 176 -2.42 -7.72 7.56
CA ARG A 176 -1.02 -7.42 7.35
C ARG A 176 -0.61 -7.99 6.00
N THR A 177 -0.09 -7.14 5.12
CA THR A 177 0.25 -7.51 3.74
C THR A 177 1.73 -7.26 3.51
N ALA A 178 2.45 -8.30 3.07
CA ALA A 178 3.84 -8.17 2.65
C ALA A 178 3.91 -7.48 1.29
N ASP A 179 4.70 -6.41 1.23
CA ASP A 179 5.17 -5.76 0.01
C ASP A 179 6.67 -6.04 -0.17
N ARG A 180 7.26 -5.66 -1.31
CA ARG A 180 8.66 -6.02 -1.66
C ARG A 180 9.67 -5.72 -0.56
N ASP A 181 9.52 -4.56 0.07
CA ASP A 181 10.51 -4.02 1.02
C ASP A 181 9.89 -3.65 2.38
N SER A 182 8.59 -3.84 2.56
CA SER A 182 7.90 -3.42 3.77
C SER A 182 6.67 -4.27 4.03
N ILE A 183 6.21 -4.25 5.27
CA ILE A 183 4.93 -4.84 5.64
C ILE A 183 3.99 -3.70 5.98
N LYS A 184 2.82 -3.70 5.33
CA LYS A 184 1.78 -2.70 5.57
C LYS A 184 0.60 -3.30 6.32
N ASP A 185 0.05 -2.50 7.21
CA ASP A 185 -1.03 -2.90 8.12
C ASP A 185 -2.27 -2.03 7.91
N VAL A 186 -3.44 -2.68 7.93
CA VAL A 186 -4.75 -2.03 8.03
C VAL A 186 -5.64 -2.82 8.98
N SER A 187 -6.47 -2.14 9.78
CA SER A 187 -7.39 -2.84 10.68
C SER A 187 -8.79 -2.24 10.67
N VAL A 188 -9.79 -3.06 10.97
CA VAL A 188 -11.20 -2.67 11.08
C VAL A 188 -11.75 -3.14 12.43
N TYR A 189 -12.16 -2.17 13.24
CA TYR A 189 -12.89 -2.39 14.48
C TYR A 189 -14.39 -2.57 14.20
N GLY A 190 -14.92 -3.70 14.64
CA GLY A 190 -16.32 -4.04 14.48
C GLY A 190 -16.75 -4.23 13.03
N TRP A 191 -15.92 -4.89 12.21
CA TRP A 191 -16.32 -5.28 10.87
C TRP A 191 -17.62 -6.09 10.93
N ASP A 192 -18.57 -5.78 10.04
CA ASP A 192 -19.77 -6.59 9.83
C ASP A 192 -20.19 -6.56 8.35
N LYS A 193 -21.11 -7.46 7.98
CA LYS A 193 -21.51 -7.68 6.58
C LYS A 193 -22.34 -6.55 5.97
N THR A 194 -22.97 -5.68 6.77
CA THR A 194 -24.02 -4.76 6.29
C THR A 194 -23.75 -3.30 6.57
N ASN A 195 -23.09 -2.99 7.68
CA ASN A 195 -22.82 -1.64 8.12
C ASN A 195 -21.45 -1.19 7.63
N LEU A 196 -21.46 -0.05 6.95
CA LEU A 196 -20.26 0.58 6.43
C LEU A 196 -20.00 1.93 7.09
N LEU A 197 -20.93 2.45 7.89
CA LEU A 197 -20.84 3.81 8.43
C LEU A 197 -19.72 3.88 9.46
N LEU A 198 -18.81 4.84 9.31
CA LEU A 198 -17.69 5.04 10.23
C LEU A 198 -18.13 5.78 11.49
N GLU A 199 -17.52 5.46 12.63
CA GLU A 199 -17.69 6.16 13.90
C GLU A 199 -17.23 7.62 13.78
N ARG A 200 -16.13 7.84 13.04
CA ARG A 200 -15.58 9.15 12.70
C ARG A 200 -15.20 9.17 11.23
N ARG A 201 -15.40 10.31 10.57
CA ARG A 201 -14.99 10.52 9.19
C ARG A 201 -13.47 10.42 9.06
N VAL A 202 -12.99 9.80 7.97
CA VAL A 202 -11.56 9.68 7.62
C VAL A 202 -11.34 10.40 6.29
N GLY A 203 -10.70 11.57 6.32
CA GLY A 203 -10.68 12.46 5.16
C GLY A 203 -12.10 12.89 4.78
N GLU A 204 -12.53 12.58 3.57
CA GLU A 204 -13.90 12.82 3.08
C GLU A 204 -14.82 11.60 3.23
N LEU A 205 -14.31 10.47 3.73
CA LEU A 205 -15.04 9.22 3.80
C LEU A 205 -15.79 9.10 5.12
N ASP A 206 -17.13 9.02 5.05
CA ASP A 206 -17.99 8.66 6.17
C ASP A 206 -18.34 7.17 6.19
N ARG A 207 -17.94 6.42 5.16
CA ARG A 207 -18.14 4.98 5.02
C ARG A 207 -16.80 4.26 4.83
N LEU A 208 -16.73 3.01 5.28
CA LEU A 208 -15.60 2.13 5.05
C LEU A 208 -15.44 1.92 3.53
N PRO A 209 -14.23 2.10 2.96
CA PRO A 209 -13.97 1.79 1.56
C PRO A 209 -14.42 0.37 1.18
N ASP A 210 -15.06 0.23 0.02
CA ASP A 210 -15.58 -1.06 -0.45
C ASP A 210 -14.49 -2.13 -0.57
N VAL A 211 -13.26 -1.73 -0.92
CA VAL A 211 -12.10 -2.62 -0.95
C VAL A 211 -11.77 -3.20 0.42
N LEU A 212 -11.79 -2.39 1.49
CA LEU A 212 -11.56 -2.88 2.85
C LEU A 212 -12.70 -3.77 3.30
N HIS A 213 -13.94 -3.37 3.02
CA HIS A 213 -15.11 -4.17 3.38
C HIS A 213 -15.06 -5.56 2.75
N SER A 214 -14.77 -5.61 1.45
CA SER A 214 -14.66 -6.85 0.65
C SER A 214 -13.50 -7.71 1.14
N THR A 215 -12.31 -7.14 1.31
CA THR A 215 -11.11 -7.88 1.74
C THR A 215 -11.31 -8.52 3.11
N PHE A 216 -11.78 -7.77 4.10
CA PHE A 216 -12.04 -8.35 5.43
C PHE A 216 -13.15 -9.40 5.37
N GLY A 217 -14.20 -9.20 4.56
CA GLY A 217 -15.22 -10.22 4.38
C GLY A 217 -14.67 -11.54 3.86
N VAL A 218 -13.81 -11.49 2.85
CA VAL A 218 -13.19 -12.66 2.21
C VAL A 218 -12.18 -13.34 3.14
N PHE A 219 -11.30 -12.60 3.83
CA PHE A 219 -10.33 -13.20 4.74
C PHE A 219 -10.99 -13.80 5.99
N LEU A 220 -12.10 -13.23 6.46
CA LEU A 220 -12.85 -13.76 7.61
C LEU A 220 -13.59 -15.06 7.29
N GLU A 221 -13.74 -15.45 6.01
CA GLU A 221 -14.21 -16.81 5.65
C GLU A 221 -13.33 -17.90 6.26
N GLY A 222 -12.02 -17.65 6.46
CA GLY A 222 -11.11 -18.60 7.11
C GLY A 222 -11.46 -18.92 8.57
N ARG A 223 -12.42 -18.20 9.17
CA ARG A 223 -12.96 -18.50 10.51
C ARG A 223 -14.16 -19.43 10.48
N GLU A 224 -14.72 -19.75 9.32
CA GLU A 224 -15.88 -20.63 9.21
C GLU A 224 -15.56 -22.01 9.81
N GLY A 225 -16.40 -22.44 10.77
CA GLY A 225 -16.23 -23.70 11.50
C GLY A 225 -15.60 -23.57 12.90
N LEU A 226 -14.97 -22.44 13.25
CA LEU A 226 -14.40 -22.23 14.59
C LEU A 226 -15.46 -22.21 15.70
N GLU A 227 -16.62 -21.59 15.44
CA GLU A 227 -17.70 -21.45 16.44
C GLU A 227 -18.36 -22.78 16.82
N GLY A 228 -18.17 -23.83 16.00
CA GLY A 228 -18.73 -25.16 16.23
C GLY A 228 -17.91 -26.06 17.15
N GLY A 229 -16.79 -25.58 17.71
CA GLY A 229 -15.90 -26.39 18.55
C GLY A 229 -15.12 -27.46 17.78
N GLY A 230 -14.88 -27.25 16.49
CA GLY A 230 -14.02 -28.13 15.70
C GLY A 230 -12.60 -28.22 16.24
N GLU A 231 -11.90 -29.30 15.93
CA GLU A 231 -10.51 -29.49 16.33
C GLU A 231 -9.62 -28.36 15.77
N VAL A 232 -8.91 -27.68 16.65
CA VAL A 232 -7.98 -26.59 16.29
C VAL A 232 -6.57 -27.13 16.38
N ASN A 233 -5.82 -27.00 15.29
CA ASN A 233 -4.38 -27.26 15.31
C ASN A 233 -3.65 -26.04 15.87
N SER A 234 -3.68 -25.89 17.20
CA SER A 234 -3.12 -24.71 17.89
C SER A 234 -1.65 -24.47 17.56
N ARG A 235 -0.86 -25.54 17.33
CA ARG A 235 0.55 -25.41 16.95
C ARG A 235 0.72 -24.68 15.61
N VAL A 236 -0.09 -25.00 14.60
CA VAL A 236 -0.03 -24.33 13.29
C VAL A 236 -0.56 -22.90 13.41
N VAL A 237 -1.67 -22.70 14.14
CA VAL A 237 -2.24 -21.37 14.37
C VAL A 237 -1.24 -20.43 15.05
N GLU A 238 -0.59 -20.87 16.13
CA GLU A 238 0.41 -20.10 16.86
C GLU A 238 1.64 -19.80 16.00
N ALA A 239 2.15 -20.79 15.26
CA ALA A 239 3.30 -20.60 14.38
C ALA A 239 3.00 -19.59 13.25
N VAL A 240 1.81 -19.67 12.65
CA VAL A 240 1.38 -18.72 11.60
C VAL A 240 1.15 -17.34 12.19
N ALA A 241 0.47 -17.23 13.33
CA ALA A 241 0.25 -15.96 14.01
C ALA A 241 1.58 -15.26 14.34
N ALA A 242 2.58 -16.00 14.84
CA ALA A 242 3.91 -15.45 15.09
C ALA A 242 4.59 -14.91 13.83
N VAL A 243 4.46 -15.60 12.69
CA VAL A 243 4.99 -15.12 11.40
C VAL A 243 4.26 -13.87 10.90
N VAL A 244 2.94 -13.79 11.12
CA VAL A 244 2.13 -12.60 10.80
C VAL A 244 2.47 -11.45 11.73
N GLU A 245 2.74 -11.68 13.01
CA GLU A 245 3.05 -10.63 14.00
C GLU A 245 4.49 -10.12 13.96
N ALA A 246 5.43 -10.88 13.40
CA ALA A 246 6.83 -10.47 13.26
C ALA A 246 6.96 -9.14 12.49
N ASP A 247 7.92 -8.27 12.85
CA ASP A 247 8.22 -7.02 12.14
C ASP A 247 9.26 -7.24 11.03
#